data_AF-A0A4Q4B4H6-F1
#
_entry.id   AF-A0A4Q4B4H6-F1
#
_cell.length_a   1.000
_cell.length_b   1.000
_cell.length_c   1.000
_cell.angle_alpha   90.00
_cell.angle_beta   90.00
_cell.angle_gamma   90.00
#
_symmetry.space_group_name_H-M   'P 1'
#
loop_
_entity.id
_entity.type
_entity.pdbx_description
1 polymer ?
#
loop_
_entity_poly.entity_id
_entity_poly.type
_entity_poly.pdbx_seq_one_letter_code
_entity_poly.pdbx_strand_id
1 'polypeptide(L)'
;MKRSRLYFTIQQFCFVVCFFLLSVNGIYAQSYKAAFKDDMCHCIEQENLKRRLTENTYKTCFRETLTKYATQIDAQIVEEDPNQKFYKGQLARKELVLALEYELIYSCNTYFEFLESLRVSKMLIAREHAKETDLEAYNQQVALTPNSISYFMRAQLQFKLGNLQEAAADINRSLDVNPYKANVKSTRNELLLLAWVYEEQNKFTDAIAIYDQLYSGDFDTKIAVLRALAHKKSGGTSASVPNVIKTNESTNDNKNSARGRRSATRTVKAKTTSEQVVEKKKDTSSLKKLFKIDNKKGN
;
A
#
# COMPACT_ATOMS: atom_id res chain seq x y z
N MET A 1 4.01 11.71 -58.60
CA MET A 1 2.84 11.08 -57.93
C MET A 1 3.08 9.71 -57.28
N LYS A 2 4.06 8.88 -57.68
CA LYS A 2 4.28 7.55 -57.06
C LYS A 2 5.02 7.56 -55.70
N ARG A 3 5.89 8.55 -55.43
CA ARG A 3 6.65 8.63 -54.15
C ARG A 3 5.79 9.04 -52.94
N SER A 4 4.74 9.85 -53.11
CA SER A 4 3.90 10.29 -51.98
C SER A 4 2.94 9.20 -51.48
N ARG A 5 2.46 8.32 -52.35
CA ARG A 5 1.63 7.17 -51.96
C ARG A 5 2.40 6.13 -51.14
N LEU A 6 3.70 5.96 -51.41
CA LEU A 6 4.55 5.01 -50.69
C LEU A 6 4.88 5.47 -49.26
N TYR A 7 5.09 6.77 -49.06
CA TYR A 7 5.27 7.34 -47.72
C TYR A 7 3.98 7.26 -46.87
N PHE A 8 2.82 7.47 -47.50
CA PHE A 8 1.53 7.38 -46.81
C PHE A 8 1.21 5.94 -46.35
N THR A 9 1.53 4.93 -47.17
CA THR A 9 1.35 3.52 -46.78
C THR A 9 2.35 3.05 -45.73
N ILE A 10 3.61 3.49 -45.77
CA ILE A 10 4.60 3.16 -44.72
C ILE A 10 4.20 3.80 -43.38
N GLN A 11 3.71 5.04 -43.40
CA GLN A 11 3.26 5.73 -42.18
C GLN A 11 1.99 5.12 -41.59
N GLN A 12 1.03 4.69 -42.42
CA GLN A 12 -0.13 3.89 -41.97
C GLN A 12 0.28 2.52 -41.42
N PHE A 13 1.25 1.84 -42.05
CA PHE A 13 1.73 0.53 -41.58
C PHE A 13 2.47 0.64 -40.24
N CYS A 14 3.31 1.66 -40.06
CA CYS A 14 3.93 1.97 -38.77
C CYS A 14 2.89 2.29 -37.68
N PHE A 15 1.83 3.04 -38.00
CA PHE A 15 0.75 3.32 -37.05
C PHE A 15 0.00 2.05 -36.63
N VAL A 16 -0.34 1.18 -37.59
CA VAL A 16 -1.05 -0.09 -37.32
C VAL A 16 -0.17 -1.04 -36.49
N VAL A 17 1.12 -1.16 -36.82
CA VAL A 17 2.08 -2.00 -36.06
C VAL A 17 2.32 -1.45 -34.65
N CYS A 18 2.45 -0.13 -34.47
CA CYS A 18 2.52 0.48 -33.14
C CYS A 18 1.23 0.27 -32.34
N PHE A 19 0.05 0.39 -32.96
CA PHE A 19 -1.23 0.15 -32.28
C PHE A 19 -1.40 -1.33 -31.88
N PHE A 20 -0.93 -2.26 -32.72
CA PHE A 20 -0.93 -3.71 -32.43
C PHE A 20 0.06 -4.07 -31.32
N LEU A 21 1.25 -3.47 -31.29
CA LEU A 21 2.22 -3.69 -30.22
C LEU A 21 1.76 -3.10 -28.88
N LEU A 22 1.06 -1.95 -28.90
CA LEU A 22 0.48 -1.36 -27.70
C LEU A 22 -0.71 -2.18 -27.17
N SER A 23 -1.56 -2.72 -28.05
CA SER A 23 -2.70 -3.56 -27.63
C SER A 23 -2.26 -4.92 -27.07
N VAL A 24 -1.28 -5.58 -27.70
CA VAL A 24 -0.77 -6.88 -27.22
C VAL A 24 -0.07 -6.74 -25.86
N ASN A 25 0.73 -5.68 -25.66
CA ASN A 25 1.39 -5.44 -24.37
C ASN A 25 0.39 -5.06 -23.26
N GLY A 26 -0.68 -4.31 -23.58
CA GLY A 26 -1.75 -4.01 -22.63
C GLY A 26 -2.54 -5.25 -22.20
N ILE A 27 -2.81 -6.16 -23.13
CA ILE A 27 -3.49 -7.44 -22.84
C ILE A 27 -2.60 -8.34 -21.96
N TYR A 28 -1.29 -8.43 -22.25
CA TYR A 28 -0.33 -9.18 -21.43
C TYR A 28 -0.15 -8.60 -20.02
N ALA A 29 -0.19 -7.27 -19.88
CA ALA A 29 -0.06 -6.59 -18.59
C ALA A 29 -1.30 -6.81 -17.70
N GLN A 30 -2.49 -6.82 -18.29
CA GLN A 30 -3.71 -7.11 -17.54
C GLN A 30 -3.83 -8.60 -17.20
N SER A 31 -3.33 -9.50 -18.05
CA SER A 31 -3.43 -10.94 -17.84
C SER A 31 -2.59 -11.44 -16.66
N TYR A 32 -1.35 -10.94 -16.49
CA TYR A 32 -0.51 -11.43 -15.40
C TYR A 32 -0.98 -10.94 -14.02
N LYS A 33 -1.54 -9.72 -13.90
CA LYS A 33 -2.05 -9.22 -12.62
C LYS A 33 -3.24 -10.03 -12.12
N ALA A 34 -4.12 -10.44 -13.03
CA ALA A 34 -5.22 -11.36 -12.72
C ALA A 34 -4.66 -12.72 -12.27
N ALA A 35 -3.77 -13.33 -13.06
CA ALA A 35 -3.15 -14.61 -12.71
C ALA A 35 -2.35 -14.56 -11.39
N PHE A 36 -1.70 -13.43 -11.10
CA PHE A 36 -1.03 -13.19 -9.83
C PHE A 36 -2.01 -13.25 -8.67
N LYS A 37 -3.16 -12.57 -8.77
CA LYS A 37 -4.20 -12.59 -7.73
C LYS A 37 -4.73 -14.00 -7.49
N ASP A 38 -4.96 -14.74 -8.56
CA ASP A 38 -5.46 -16.11 -8.49
C ASP A 38 -4.43 -17.03 -7.81
N ASP A 39 -3.16 -16.96 -8.22
CA ASP A 39 -2.07 -17.73 -7.59
C ASP A 39 -1.86 -17.34 -6.11
N MET A 40 -1.99 -16.05 -5.78
CA MET A 40 -1.95 -15.57 -4.40
C MET A 40 -3.07 -16.17 -3.57
N CYS A 41 -4.30 -16.11 -4.07
CA CYS A 41 -5.45 -16.65 -3.35
C CYS A 41 -5.31 -18.16 -3.19
N HIS A 42 -4.91 -18.86 -4.26
CA HIS A 42 -4.65 -20.28 -4.21
C HIS A 42 -3.62 -20.65 -3.15
N CYS A 43 -2.49 -19.94 -3.07
CA CYS A 43 -1.49 -20.19 -2.03
C CYS A 43 -2.07 -19.97 -0.61
N ILE A 44 -2.82 -18.89 -0.42
CA ILE A 44 -3.46 -18.56 0.86
C ILE A 44 -4.44 -19.66 1.28
N GLU A 45 -5.30 -20.12 0.37
CA GLU A 45 -6.27 -21.19 0.60
C GLU A 45 -5.57 -22.50 0.97
N GLN A 46 -4.54 -22.89 0.20
CA GLN A 46 -3.77 -24.11 0.45
C GLN A 46 -3.07 -24.09 1.81
N GLU A 47 -2.51 -22.94 2.21
CA GLU A 47 -1.89 -22.82 3.53
C GLU A 47 -2.91 -22.82 4.66
N ASN A 48 -4.08 -22.21 4.45
CA ASN A 48 -5.17 -22.18 5.44
C ASN A 48 -5.74 -23.59 5.72
N LEU A 49 -5.72 -24.49 4.73
CA LEU A 49 -6.10 -25.91 4.92
C LEU A 49 -5.14 -26.68 5.83
N LYS A 50 -3.86 -26.29 5.89
CA LYS A 50 -2.82 -26.99 6.68
C LYS A 50 -2.79 -26.53 8.12
N ARG A 51 -3.00 -25.22 8.35
CA ARG A 51 -2.84 -24.55 9.63
C ARG A 51 -3.56 -23.21 9.63
N ARG A 52 -3.82 -22.66 10.82
CA ARG A 52 -4.30 -21.28 10.96
C ARG A 52 -3.37 -20.32 10.22
N LEU A 53 -3.95 -19.51 9.34
CA LEU A 53 -3.19 -18.53 8.57
C LEU A 53 -2.53 -17.50 9.49
N THR A 54 -1.30 -17.10 9.17
CA THR A 54 -0.54 -16.09 9.91
C THR A 54 0.01 -15.03 8.97
N GLU A 55 0.39 -13.86 9.50
CA GLU A 55 1.05 -12.82 8.71
C GLU A 55 2.33 -13.33 8.03
N ASN A 56 3.05 -14.25 8.67
CA ASN A 56 4.25 -14.86 8.09
C ASN A 56 3.91 -15.76 6.91
N THR A 57 2.85 -16.56 7.02
CA THR A 57 2.37 -17.42 5.93
C THR A 57 1.95 -16.59 4.71
N TYR A 58 1.19 -15.52 4.93
CA TYR A 58 0.83 -14.56 3.87
C TYR A 58 2.08 -13.97 3.19
N LYS A 59 3.07 -13.52 3.97
CA LYS A 59 4.34 -12.98 3.44
C LYS A 59 5.12 -14.01 2.63
N THR A 60 5.06 -15.29 3.01
CA THR A 60 5.68 -16.39 2.25
C THR A 60 4.99 -16.59 0.91
N CYS A 61 3.66 -16.76 0.89
CA CYS A 61 2.89 -16.86 -0.34
C CYS A 61 3.20 -15.69 -1.28
N PHE A 62 3.21 -14.48 -0.73
CA PHE A 62 3.52 -13.27 -1.48
C PHE A 62 4.92 -13.32 -2.14
N ARG A 63 5.94 -13.70 -1.37
CA ARG A 63 7.32 -13.79 -1.86
C ARG A 63 7.46 -14.83 -2.97
N GLU A 64 6.83 -15.99 -2.81
CA GLU A 64 6.89 -17.09 -3.77
C GLU A 64 6.18 -16.71 -5.08
N THR A 65 4.96 -16.18 -4.98
CA THR A 65 4.20 -15.70 -6.15
C THR A 65 4.94 -14.58 -6.86
N LEU A 66 5.48 -13.60 -6.13
CA LEU A 66 6.24 -12.53 -6.77
C LEU A 66 7.47 -13.01 -7.55
N THR A 67 8.12 -14.08 -7.07
CA THR A 67 9.26 -14.68 -7.76
C THR A 67 8.83 -15.35 -9.07
N LYS A 68 7.66 -16.01 -9.08
CA LYS A 68 7.06 -16.61 -10.29
C LYS A 68 6.77 -15.57 -11.38
N TYR A 69 6.34 -14.36 -10.98
CA TYR A 69 5.94 -13.29 -11.90
C TYR A 69 7.02 -12.24 -12.20
N ALA A 70 8.20 -12.34 -11.60
CA ALA A 70 9.26 -11.33 -11.72
C ALA A 70 9.63 -11.02 -13.19
N THR A 71 9.76 -12.04 -14.04
CA THR A 71 10.11 -11.86 -15.45
C THR A 71 9.04 -11.13 -16.25
N GLN A 72 7.75 -11.39 -15.95
CA GLN A 72 6.61 -10.74 -16.61
C GLN A 72 6.48 -9.28 -16.18
N ILE A 73 6.78 -8.98 -14.90
CA ILE A 73 6.86 -7.62 -14.38
C ILE A 73 7.99 -6.86 -15.09
N ASP A 74 9.19 -7.44 -15.15
CA ASP A 74 10.36 -6.80 -15.75
C ASP A 74 10.22 -6.62 -17.28
N ALA A 75 9.45 -7.49 -17.94
CA ALA A 75 9.16 -7.39 -19.38
C ALA A 75 8.36 -6.14 -19.76
N GLN A 76 7.63 -5.53 -18.81
CA GLN A 76 6.87 -4.31 -19.06
C GLN A 76 7.71 -3.04 -18.91
N ILE A 77 8.97 -3.18 -18.51
CA ILE A 77 9.85 -2.06 -18.19
C ILE A 77 10.74 -1.78 -19.37
N VAL A 78 10.31 -0.80 -20.17
CA VAL A 78 11.08 -0.24 -21.26
C VAL A 78 11.99 0.85 -20.70
N GLU A 79 13.23 0.46 -20.39
CA GLU A 79 14.30 1.34 -19.91
C GLU A 79 15.66 0.77 -20.33
N GLU A 80 16.52 1.62 -20.88
CA GLU A 80 17.83 1.26 -21.40
C GLU A 80 18.90 1.32 -20.32
N ASP A 81 18.82 2.31 -19.42
CA ASP A 81 19.78 2.44 -18.32
C ASP A 81 19.57 1.32 -17.28
N PRO A 82 20.58 0.48 -16.98
CA PRO A 82 20.42 -0.65 -16.07
C PRO A 82 19.99 -0.25 -14.65
N ASN A 83 20.43 0.92 -14.16
CA ASN A 83 20.10 1.38 -12.80
C ASN A 83 18.66 1.88 -12.74
N GLN A 84 18.22 2.64 -13.74
CA GLN A 84 16.84 3.11 -13.87
C GLN A 84 15.88 1.95 -14.13
N LYS A 85 16.29 0.96 -14.94
CA LYS A 85 15.50 -0.26 -15.17
C LYS A 85 15.29 -1.02 -13.88
N PHE A 86 16.36 -1.20 -13.09
CA PHE A 86 16.27 -1.80 -11.77
C PHE A 86 15.32 -1.01 -10.85
N TYR A 87 15.48 0.31 -10.77
CA TYR A 87 14.62 1.17 -9.94
C TYR A 87 13.14 1.07 -10.33
N LYS A 88 12.83 1.19 -11.63
CA LYS A 88 11.47 1.02 -12.16
C LYS A 88 10.91 -0.38 -11.87
N GLY A 89 11.76 -1.41 -11.89
CA GLY A 89 11.39 -2.77 -11.51
C GLY A 89 11.01 -2.91 -10.05
N GLN A 90 11.73 -2.24 -9.17
CA GLN A 90 11.39 -2.21 -7.75
C GLN A 90 10.09 -1.42 -7.51
N LEU A 91 9.88 -0.33 -8.24
CA LEU A 91 8.65 0.47 -8.15
C LEU A 91 7.43 -0.33 -8.62
N ALA A 92 7.51 -0.99 -9.77
CA ALA A 92 6.42 -1.82 -10.30
C ALA A 92 6.02 -2.96 -9.35
N ARG A 93 7.01 -3.60 -8.71
CA ARG A 93 6.74 -4.62 -7.67
C ARG A 93 6.08 -4.01 -6.45
N LYS A 94 6.52 -2.83 -5.99
CA LYS A 94 5.91 -2.11 -4.88
C LYS A 94 4.45 -1.76 -5.17
N GLU A 95 4.17 -1.17 -6.32
CA GLU A 95 2.80 -0.85 -6.77
C GLU A 95 1.92 -2.09 -6.86
N LEU A 96 2.46 -3.21 -7.35
CA LEU A 96 1.75 -4.48 -7.38
C LEU A 96 1.39 -4.96 -5.96
N VAL A 97 2.33 -4.95 -5.02
CA VAL A 97 2.07 -5.30 -3.61
C VAL A 97 0.90 -4.48 -3.07
N LEU A 98 0.96 -3.16 -3.29
CA LEU A 98 -0.02 -2.20 -2.80
C LEU A 98 -1.42 -2.49 -3.37
N ALA A 99 -1.52 -2.68 -4.68
CA ALA A 99 -2.79 -3.00 -5.33
C ALA A 99 -3.39 -4.31 -4.80
N LEU A 100 -2.54 -5.31 -4.56
CA LEU A 100 -3.00 -6.62 -4.11
C LEU A 100 -3.55 -6.64 -2.68
N GLU A 101 -3.01 -5.82 -1.77
CA GLU A 101 -3.44 -5.79 -0.36
C GLU A 101 -4.95 -5.55 -0.23
N TYR A 102 -5.53 -4.69 -1.07
CA TYR A 102 -6.97 -4.42 -1.04
C TYR A 102 -7.75 -5.11 -2.17
N GLU A 103 -7.14 -5.41 -3.32
CA GLU A 103 -7.86 -6.13 -4.38
C GLU A 103 -8.16 -7.60 -4.01
N LEU A 104 -7.24 -8.27 -3.30
CA LEU A 104 -7.46 -9.64 -2.83
C LEU A 104 -8.63 -9.75 -1.86
N ILE A 105 -8.99 -8.67 -1.17
CA ILE A 105 -10.17 -8.65 -0.30
C ILE A 105 -11.42 -8.99 -1.11
N TYR A 106 -11.54 -8.49 -2.34
CA TYR A 106 -12.71 -8.73 -3.19
C TYR A 106 -12.68 -10.10 -3.88
N SER A 107 -11.50 -10.57 -4.30
CA SER A 107 -11.37 -11.80 -5.09
C SER A 107 -11.04 -13.05 -4.28
N CYS A 108 -10.64 -12.93 -3.00
CA CYS A 108 -10.20 -14.05 -2.18
C CYS A 108 -10.90 -14.04 -0.82
N ASN A 109 -11.89 -14.93 -0.63
CA ASN A 109 -12.69 -14.94 0.59
C ASN A 109 -11.86 -15.33 1.82
N THR A 110 -10.98 -16.32 1.71
CA THR A 110 -10.10 -16.74 2.80
C THR A 110 -9.18 -15.62 3.27
N TYR A 111 -8.70 -14.78 2.35
CA TYR A 111 -7.88 -13.62 2.71
C TYR A 111 -8.70 -12.55 3.45
N PHE A 112 -9.92 -12.27 2.99
CA PHE A 112 -10.85 -11.38 3.67
C PHE A 112 -11.15 -11.85 5.10
N GLU A 113 -11.53 -13.11 5.27
CA GLU A 113 -11.83 -13.72 6.58
C GLU A 113 -10.62 -13.68 7.50
N PHE A 114 -9.43 -13.93 6.97
CA PHE A 114 -8.19 -13.82 7.74
C PHE A 114 -7.99 -12.41 8.29
N LEU A 115 -8.11 -11.37 7.45
CA LEU A 115 -7.96 -9.98 7.87
C LEU A 115 -9.00 -9.57 8.92
N GLU A 116 -10.27 -9.96 8.74
CA GLU A 116 -11.31 -9.72 9.74
C GLU A 116 -11.01 -10.46 11.04
N SER A 117 -10.54 -11.72 10.98
CA SER A 117 -10.18 -12.48 12.18
C SER A 117 -9.06 -11.79 12.98
N LEU A 118 -8.08 -11.18 12.31
CA LEU A 118 -7.02 -10.42 12.95
C LEU A 118 -7.56 -9.15 13.63
N ARG A 119 -8.50 -8.46 12.99
CA ARG A 119 -9.14 -7.25 13.54
C ARG A 119 -9.99 -7.58 14.76
N VAL A 120 -10.87 -8.58 14.63
CA VAL A 120 -11.73 -9.06 15.72
C VAL A 120 -10.88 -9.54 16.89
N SER A 121 -9.83 -10.33 16.65
CA SER A 121 -8.95 -10.81 17.73
C SER A 121 -8.26 -9.66 18.46
N LYS A 122 -7.71 -8.66 17.74
CA LYS A 122 -7.11 -7.48 18.35
C LYS A 122 -8.13 -6.68 19.17
N MET A 123 -9.37 -6.56 18.66
CA MET A 123 -10.46 -5.89 19.37
C MET A 123 -10.79 -6.61 20.68
N LEU A 124 -11.03 -7.93 20.62
CA LEU A 124 -11.41 -8.72 21.79
C LEU A 124 -10.36 -8.65 22.90
N ILE A 125 -9.07 -8.70 22.55
CA ILE A 125 -7.98 -8.50 23.52
C ILE A 125 -8.08 -7.10 24.15
N ALA A 126 -8.32 -6.06 23.36
CA ALA A 126 -8.46 -4.70 23.91
C ALA A 126 -9.70 -4.56 24.82
N ARG A 127 -10.78 -5.29 24.55
CA ARG A 127 -12.00 -5.31 25.37
C ARG A 127 -11.81 -6.06 26.67
N GLU A 128 -11.12 -7.19 26.64
CA GLU A 128 -10.83 -8.01 27.83
C GLU A 128 -10.10 -7.20 28.92
N HIS A 129 -9.27 -6.24 28.51
CA HIS A 129 -8.51 -5.39 29.42
C HIS A 129 -9.26 -4.12 29.87
N ALA A 130 -10.44 -3.84 29.31
CA ALA A 130 -11.21 -2.64 29.63
C ALA A 130 -12.15 -2.89 30.82
N LYS A 131 -12.17 -1.95 31.78
CA LYS A 131 -13.03 -2.05 32.97
C LYS A 131 -13.95 -0.85 33.06
N GLU A 132 -15.22 -1.11 33.34
CA GLU A 132 -16.21 -0.07 33.62
C GLU A 132 -15.78 0.83 34.78
N THR A 133 -15.07 0.29 35.77
CA THR A 133 -14.54 1.06 36.91
C THR A 133 -13.56 2.15 36.50
N ASP A 134 -12.90 2.02 35.34
CA ASP A 134 -11.94 3.00 34.85
C ASP A 134 -12.64 4.25 34.27
N LEU A 135 -13.94 4.18 33.96
CA LEU A 135 -14.70 5.33 33.44
C LEU A 135 -14.78 6.48 34.43
N GLU A 136 -14.79 6.20 35.73
CA GLU A 136 -14.91 7.25 36.76
C GLU A 136 -13.74 8.24 36.68
N ALA A 137 -12.52 7.73 36.49
CA ALA A 137 -11.34 8.57 36.31
C ALA A 137 -11.44 9.44 35.05
N TYR A 138 -11.93 8.89 33.94
CA TYR A 138 -12.11 9.66 32.70
C TYR A 138 -13.27 10.66 32.77
N ASN A 139 -14.34 10.34 33.50
CA ASN A 139 -15.43 11.27 33.76
C ASN A 139 -14.95 12.49 34.55
N GLN A 140 -14.17 12.25 35.62
CA GLN A 140 -13.56 13.33 36.40
C GLN A 140 -12.60 14.16 35.53
N GLN A 141 -11.78 13.52 34.69
CA GLN A 141 -10.87 14.21 33.79
C GLN A 141 -11.60 15.16 32.82
N VAL A 142 -12.70 14.70 32.22
CA VAL A 142 -13.54 15.53 31.34
C VAL A 142 -14.21 16.67 32.11
N ALA A 143 -14.65 16.43 33.35
CA ALA A 143 -15.26 17.47 34.18
C ALA A 143 -14.27 18.57 34.60
N LEU A 144 -13.03 18.20 34.95
CA LEU A 144 -11.99 19.13 35.39
C LEU A 144 -11.33 19.88 34.23
N THR A 145 -11.10 19.19 33.11
CA THR A 145 -10.38 19.74 31.96
C THR A 145 -11.04 19.30 30.65
N PRO A 146 -12.16 19.92 30.25
CA PRO A 146 -12.88 19.55 29.03
C PRO A 146 -12.11 20.00 27.78
N ASN A 147 -11.31 19.10 27.21
CA ASN A 147 -10.53 19.35 26.00
C ASN A 147 -10.53 18.11 25.07
N SER A 148 -9.94 18.25 23.88
CA SER A 148 -9.94 17.18 22.87
C SER A 148 -9.33 15.88 23.40
N ILE A 149 -8.24 15.97 24.16
CA ILE A 149 -7.56 14.80 24.72
C ILE A 149 -8.45 14.09 25.74
N SER A 150 -9.06 14.82 26.69
CA SER A 150 -9.90 14.21 27.73
C SER A 150 -11.11 13.47 27.13
N TYR A 151 -11.76 14.06 26.13
CA TYR A 151 -12.88 13.42 25.44
C TYR A 151 -12.41 12.19 24.66
N PHE A 152 -11.31 12.29 23.91
CA PHE A 152 -10.79 11.17 23.13
C PHE A 152 -10.37 9.98 24.00
N MET A 153 -9.73 10.23 25.14
CA MET A 153 -9.36 9.18 26.08
C MET A 153 -10.58 8.45 26.64
N ARG A 154 -11.64 9.18 27.01
CA ARG A 154 -12.89 8.58 27.48
C ARG A 154 -13.58 7.76 26.37
N ALA A 155 -13.61 8.29 25.14
CA ALA A 155 -14.15 7.56 24.00
C ALA A 155 -13.41 6.25 23.71
N GLN A 156 -12.08 6.24 23.84
CA GLN A 156 -11.28 5.03 23.66
C GLN A 156 -11.67 3.95 24.67
N LEU A 157 -11.93 4.32 25.93
CA LEU A 157 -12.41 3.37 26.93
C LEU A 157 -13.83 2.90 26.62
N GLN A 158 -14.76 3.82 26.35
CA GLN A 158 -16.15 3.50 25.98
C GLN A 158 -16.22 2.54 24.78
N PHE A 159 -15.40 2.77 23.75
CA PHE A 159 -15.34 1.90 22.58
C PHE A 159 -14.89 0.47 22.94
N LYS A 160 -13.87 0.33 23.81
CA LYS A 160 -13.43 -0.98 24.30
C LYS A 160 -14.47 -1.66 25.17
N LEU A 161 -15.27 -0.90 25.91
CA LEU A 161 -16.39 -1.41 26.71
C LEU A 161 -17.61 -1.77 25.84
N GLY A 162 -17.63 -1.38 24.56
CA GLY A 162 -18.77 -1.60 23.66
C GLY A 162 -19.86 -0.52 23.76
N ASN A 163 -19.61 0.56 24.49
CA ASN A 163 -20.49 1.72 24.62
C ASN A 163 -20.35 2.61 23.37
N LEU A 164 -20.82 2.09 22.23
CA LEU A 164 -20.54 2.64 20.89
C LEU A 164 -21.15 4.04 20.66
N GLN A 165 -22.32 4.33 21.24
CA GLN A 165 -22.97 5.63 21.06
C GLN A 165 -22.25 6.72 21.84
N GLU A 166 -21.89 6.41 23.09
CA GLU A 166 -21.10 7.26 23.97
C GLU A 166 -19.73 7.53 23.35
N ALA A 167 -19.07 6.47 22.85
CA ALA A 167 -17.79 6.59 22.18
C ALA A 167 -17.86 7.54 20.97
N ALA A 168 -18.87 7.39 20.10
CA ALA A 168 -19.07 8.31 18.98
C ALA A 168 -19.30 9.76 19.44
N ALA A 169 -20.11 9.96 20.49
CA ALA A 169 -20.39 11.29 21.03
C ALA A 169 -19.12 11.97 21.57
N ASP A 170 -18.31 11.24 22.33
CA ASP A 170 -17.05 11.77 22.86
C ASP A 170 -15.99 12.00 21.77
N ILE A 171 -15.93 11.15 20.73
CA ILE A 171 -15.02 11.40 19.59
C ILE A 171 -15.43 12.67 18.85
N ASN A 172 -16.72 12.84 18.55
CA ASN A 172 -17.21 14.05 17.89
C ASN A 172 -16.94 15.28 18.75
N ARG A 173 -17.15 15.18 20.06
CA ARG A 173 -16.83 16.29 20.97
C ARG A 173 -15.33 16.59 21.00
N SER A 174 -14.48 15.56 20.96
CA SER A 174 -13.03 15.73 20.84
C SER A 174 -12.66 16.49 19.57
N LEU A 175 -13.20 16.08 18.42
CA LEU A 175 -12.99 16.73 17.13
C LEU A 175 -13.46 18.19 17.14
N ASP A 176 -14.61 18.48 17.75
CA ASP A 176 -15.19 19.83 17.78
C ASP A 176 -14.33 20.84 18.53
N VAL A 177 -13.77 20.42 19.66
CA VAL A 177 -12.94 21.26 20.55
C VAL A 177 -11.46 21.21 20.19
N ASN A 178 -11.05 20.36 19.25
CA ASN A 178 -9.66 20.29 18.79
C ASN A 178 -9.30 21.56 18.01
N PRO A 179 -8.30 22.35 18.44
CA PRO A 179 -7.91 23.58 17.75
C PRO A 179 -7.35 23.33 16.34
N TYR A 180 -6.96 22.09 16.03
CA TYR A 180 -6.44 21.67 14.73
C TYR A 180 -7.43 20.82 13.94
N LYS A 181 -8.74 20.90 14.22
CA LYS A 181 -9.77 20.04 13.59
C LYS A 181 -9.83 20.06 12.06
N ALA A 182 -9.38 21.15 11.43
CA ALA A 182 -9.28 21.24 9.97
C ALA A 182 -8.10 20.43 9.39
N ASN A 183 -7.12 20.06 10.22
CA ASN A 183 -5.97 19.27 9.82
C ASN A 183 -6.23 17.78 10.08
N VAL A 184 -6.59 17.05 9.02
CA VAL A 184 -6.85 15.61 9.07
C VAL A 184 -5.70 14.82 9.69
N LYS A 185 -4.45 15.26 9.50
CA LYS A 185 -3.29 14.59 10.11
C LYS A 185 -3.30 14.74 11.64
N SER A 186 -3.73 15.88 12.15
CA SER A 186 -3.81 16.15 13.59
C SER A 186 -4.98 15.43 14.27
N THR A 187 -6.06 15.14 13.55
CA THR A 187 -7.26 14.44 14.07
C THR A 187 -7.38 12.99 13.60
N ARG A 188 -6.28 12.44 13.08
CA ARG A 188 -6.28 11.14 12.40
C ARG A 188 -6.73 10.00 13.32
N ASN A 189 -6.34 10.03 14.58
CA ASN A 189 -6.63 8.96 15.53
C ASN A 189 -8.11 8.97 15.95
N GLU A 190 -8.67 10.15 16.16
CA GLU A 190 -10.08 10.39 16.43
C GLU A 190 -10.94 9.89 15.27
N LEU A 191 -10.63 10.32 14.05
CA LEU A 191 -11.32 9.88 12.84
C LEU A 191 -11.21 8.36 12.65
N LEU A 192 -10.03 7.77 12.84
CA LEU A 192 -9.85 6.33 12.71
C LEU A 192 -10.69 5.55 13.73
N LEU A 193 -10.74 6.02 14.98
CA LEU A 193 -11.59 5.41 16.00
C LEU A 193 -13.08 5.56 15.66
N LEU A 194 -13.50 6.72 15.15
CA LEU A 194 -14.89 6.95 14.72
C LEU A 194 -15.30 6.00 13.59
N ALA A 195 -14.41 5.78 12.61
CA ALA A 195 -14.65 4.81 11.55
C ALA A 195 -14.84 3.38 12.10
N TRP A 196 -14.06 2.97 13.10
CA TRP A 196 -14.24 1.67 13.76
C TRP A 196 -15.54 1.58 14.55
N VAL A 197 -15.92 2.65 15.25
CA VAL A 197 -17.23 2.73 15.93
C VAL A 197 -18.36 2.55 14.91
N TYR A 198 -18.29 3.23 13.77
CA TYR A 198 -19.29 3.10 12.71
C TYR A 198 -19.30 1.72 12.06
N GLU A 199 -18.15 1.08 11.84
CA GLU A 199 -18.10 -0.31 11.39
C GLU A 199 -18.82 -1.25 12.37
N GLU A 200 -18.61 -1.10 13.68
CA GLU A 200 -19.29 -1.92 14.69
C GLU A 200 -20.79 -1.65 14.80
N GLN A 201 -21.21 -0.44 14.46
CA GLN A 201 -22.62 -0.08 14.32
C GLN A 201 -23.23 -0.52 12.97
N ASN A 202 -22.47 -1.20 12.10
CA ASN A 202 -22.82 -1.53 10.72
C ASN A 202 -23.10 -0.30 9.81
N LYS A 203 -22.64 0.89 10.22
CA LYS A 203 -22.71 2.13 9.45
C LYS A 203 -21.53 2.22 8.48
N PHE A 204 -21.47 1.28 7.55
CA PHE A 204 -20.33 1.15 6.64
C PHE A 204 -20.14 2.36 5.72
N THR A 205 -21.22 3.03 5.31
CA THR A 205 -21.15 4.24 4.48
C THR A 205 -20.37 5.35 5.18
N ASP A 206 -20.65 5.56 6.47
CA ASP A 206 -20.02 6.62 7.27
C ASP A 206 -18.54 6.27 7.55
N ALA A 207 -18.24 5.00 7.84
CA ALA A 207 -16.87 4.52 8.00
C ALA A 207 -16.05 4.68 6.72
N ILE A 208 -16.61 4.34 5.55
CA ILE A 208 -15.94 4.49 4.25
C ILE A 208 -15.63 5.97 3.97
N ALA A 209 -16.57 6.88 4.23
CA ALA A 209 -16.34 8.31 4.04
C ALA A 209 -15.17 8.83 4.90
N ILE A 210 -15.06 8.36 6.15
CA ILE A 210 -13.93 8.70 7.02
C ILE A 210 -12.62 8.10 6.48
N TYR A 211 -12.64 6.85 6.00
CA TYR A 211 -11.45 6.26 5.40
C TYR A 211 -10.99 7.00 4.15
N ASP A 212 -11.93 7.46 3.32
CA ASP A 212 -11.63 8.30 2.16
C ASP A 212 -11.01 9.63 2.57
N GLN A 213 -11.50 10.24 3.66
CA GLN A 213 -10.89 11.45 4.24
C GLN A 213 -9.48 11.19 4.79
N LEU A 214 -9.25 10.03 5.43
CA LEU A 214 -7.96 9.66 6.02
C LEU A 214 -6.91 9.25 4.99
N TYR A 215 -7.35 8.84 3.80
CA TYR A 215 -6.47 8.29 2.78
C TYR A 215 -5.49 9.35 2.27
N SER A 216 -4.20 9.12 2.53
CA SER A 216 -3.13 10.08 2.24
C SER A 216 -2.29 9.74 0.99
N GLY A 217 -2.75 8.80 0.17
CA GLY A 217 -2.06 8.36 -1.06
C GLY A 217 -1.64 6.90 -1.05
N ASP A 218 -0.98 6.52 -2.14
CA ASP A 218 -0.65 5.13 -2.48
C ASP A 218 0.12 4.37 -1.39
N PHE A 219 0.82 5.07 -0.50
CA PHE A 219 1.58 4.45 0.59
C PHE A 219 0.78 4.28 1.91
N ASP A 220 -0.45 4.77 1.98
CA ASP A 220 -1.34 4.61 3.15
C ASP A 220 -2.17 3.31 3.05
N THR A 221 -1.43 2.21 2.92
CA THR A 221 -1.98 0.88 2.58
C THR A 221 -2.95 0.38 3.63
N LYS A 222 -2.68 0.71 4.90
CA LYS A 222 -3.56 0.37 6.02
C LYS A 222 -4.95 0.97 5.85
N ILE A 223 -5.05 2.25 5.49
CA ILE A 223 -6.35 2.89 5.28
C ILE A 223 -7.04 2.31 4.04
N ALA A 224 -6.31 2.03 2.97
CA ALA A 224 -6.87 1.38 1.78
C ALA A 224 -7.46 0.00 2.09
N VAL A 225 -6.75 -0.82 2.89
CA VAL A 225 -7.24 -2.11 3.38
C VAL A 225 -8.49 -1.95 4.25
N LEU A 226 -8.47 -1.04 5.23
CA LEU A 226 -9.61 -0.79 6.12
C LEU A 226 -10.87 -0.36 5.35
N ARG A 227 -10.69 0.56 4.41
CA ARG A 227 -11.75 1.00 3.50
C ARG A 227 -12.30 -0.17 2.69
N ALA A 228 -11.42 -1.00 2.11
CA ALA A 228 -11.84 -2.14 1.29
C ALA A 228 -12.60 -3.19 2.10
N LEU A 229 -12.21 -3.45 3.35
CA LEU A 229 -12.94 -4.31 4.29
C LEU A 229 -14.35 -3.76 4.56
N ALA A 230 -14.46 -2.48 4.93
CA ALA A 230 -15.75 -1.82 5.19
C ALA A 230 -16.64 -1.83 3.94
N HIS A 231 -16.07 -1.53 2.77
CA HIS A 231 -16.77 -1.57 1.48
C HIS A 231 -17.27 -2.98 1.14
N LYS A 232 -16.44 -4.02 1.30
CA LYS A 232 -16.87 -5.40 1.08
C LYS A 232 -17.99 -5.81 2.05
N LYS A 233 -17.91 -5.43 3.32
CA LYS A 233 -18.97 -5.67 4.33
C LYS A 233 -20.28 -4.95 3.99
N SER A 234 -20.21 -3.81 3.30
CA SER A 234 -21.40 -3.11 2.78
C SER A 234 -21.98 -3.72 1.49
N GLY A 235 -21.40 -4.81 0.95
CA GLY A 235 -21.83 -5.45 -0.29
C GLY A 235 -21.07 -5.02 -1.55
N GLY A 236 -20.01 -4.22 -1.40
CA GLY A 236 -19.15 -3.79 -2.50
C GLY A 236 -18.37 -4.94 -3.14
N THR A 237 -18.31 -4.97 -4.47
CA THR A 237 -17.75 -6.10 -5.24
C THR A 237 -16.39 -5.83 -5.89
N SER A 238 -15.95 -4.57 -5.94
CA SER A 238 -14.66 -4.22 -6.54
C SER A 238 -14.05 -2.99 -5.88
N ALA A 239 -12.73 -2.88 -5.97
CA ALA A 239 -11.98 -1.75 -5.44
C ALA A 239 -12.09 -0.55 -6.39
N SER A 240 -12.59 0.57 -5.88
CA SER A 240 -12.33 1.90 -6.43
C SER A 240 -11.57 2.70 -5.37
N VAL A 241 -10.24 2.61 -5.32
CA VAL A 241 -9.49 3.48 -4.40
C VAL A 241 -9.71 4.92 -4.87
N PRO A 242 -10.03 5.88 -3.98
CA PRO A 242 -10.08 7.28 -4.38
C PRO A 242 -8.74 7.64 -5.02
N ASN A 243 -8.75 8.06 -6.29
CA ASN A 243 -7.53 8.54 -6.92
C ASN A 243 -7.02 9.73 -6.10
N VAL A 244 -5.90 9.58 -5.40
CA VAL A 244 -5.17 10.76 -4.98
C VAL A 244 -4.73 11.44 -6.27
N ILE A 245 -5.19 12.67 -6.46
CA ILE A 245 -4.72 13.55 -7.52
C ILE A 245 -3.20 13.51 -7.42
N LYS A 246 -2.55 12.83 -8.38
CA LYS A 246 -1.11 12.91 -8.57
C LYS A 246 -0.85 14.39 -8.85
N THR A 247 -0.36 15.12 -7.86
CA THR A 247 0.26 16.41 -8.11
C THR A 247 1.48 16.13 -8.97
N ASN A 248 1.27 16.19 -10.28
CA ASN A 248 2.33 16.39 -11.24
C ASN A 248 3.01 17.70 -10.85
N GLU A 249 4.17 17.63 -10.23
CA GLU A 249 5.13 18.73 -10.25
C GLU A 249 6.44 18.23 -10.81
N SER A 250 6.56 18.40 -12.13
CA SER A 250 7.84 18.74 -12.74
C SER A 250 8.23 20.17 -12.33
N THR A 251 9.54 20.39 -12.32
CA THR A 251 10.27 21.68 -12.24
C THR A 251 10.51 22.24 -10.84
N ASN A 252 11.77 22.28 -10.37
CA ASN A 252 12.64 23.39 -10.75
C ASN A 252 14.12 23.18 -10.35
N ASP A 253 14.98 23.36 -11.34
CA ASP A 253 16.24 24.12 -11.34
C ASP A 253 17.19 24.15 -10.14
N ASN A 254 18.40 23.63 -10.43
CA ASN A 254 19.65 24.38 -10.43
C ASN A 254 19.96 25.25 -9.19
N LYS A 255 20.74 24.71 -8.26
CA LYS A 255 21.69 25.52 -7.48
C LYS A 255 23.06 24.86 -7.39
N ASN A 256 23.94 25.34 -8.26
CA ASN A 256 25.38 25.41 -8.00
C ASN A 256 25.64 25.90 -6.58
N SER A 257 26.46 25.19 -5.82
CA SER A 257 27.38 25.84 -4.89
C SER A 257 28.72 25.12 -4.90
N ALA A 258 29.72 25.85 -5.38
CA ALA A 258 31.12 25.49 -5.31
C ALA A 258 31.66 25.77 -3.90
N ARG A 259 32.33 24.78 -3.31
CA ARG A 259 33.35 24.89 -2.24
C ARG A 259 33.86 23.47 -2.01
N GLY A 260 35.13 23.13 -1.99
CA GLY A 260 36.41 23.81 -2.09
C GLY A 260 37.44 22.72 -1.82
N ARG A 261 38.55 22.73 -2.57
CA ARG A 261 39.67 21.78 -2.52
C ARG A 261 40.07 21.35 -1.10
N ARG A 262 40.41 20.07 -0.95
CA ARG A 262 41.71 19.67 -0.41
C ARG A 262 42.19 18.34 -1.02
N SER A 263 43.39 18.45 -1.57
CA SER A 263 44.21 17.40 -2.18
C SER A 263 44.74 16.43 -1.13
N ALA A 264 44.74 15.14 -1.43
CA ALA A 264 45.71 14.21 -0.88
C ALA A 264 46.00 13.11 -1.91
N THR A 265 47.21 13.19 -2.43
CA THR A 265 47.88 12.32 -3.39
C THR A 265 48.12 10.92 -2.81
N ARG A 266 47.85 9.85 -3.56
CA ARG A 266 48.64 8.60 -3.44
C ARG A 266 48.58 7.73 -4.72
N THR A 267 49.66 7.86 -5.50
CA THR A 267 50.40 6.83 -6.24
C THR A 267 49.71 5.54 -6.70
N VAL A 268 49.58 5.47 -8.03
CA VAL A 268 49.72 4.35 -8.99
C VAL A 268 50.17 2.99 -8.43
N LYS A 269 49.43 1.93 -8.79
CA LYS A 269 50.00 0.69 -9.33
C LYS A 269 49.02 0.00 -10.27
N ALA A 270 49.37 -0.02 -11.55
CA ALA A 270 48.76 -0.86 -12.57
C ALA A 270 49.23 -2.31 -12.40
N LYS A 271 48.34 -3.28 -12.61
CA LYS A 271 48.71 -4.62 -13.04
C LYS A 271 47.62 -5.21 -13.93
N THR A 272 48.11 -5.89 -14.96
CA THR A 272 47.50 -6.24 -16.24
C THR A 272 46.68 -7.54 -16.17
N THR A 273 45.63 -7.57 -17.00
CA THR A 273 44.97 -8.70 -17.70
C THR A 273 45.03 -10.13 -17.15
N SER A 274 43.85 -10.75 -17.06
CA SER A 274 43.57 -12.02 -17.73
C SER A 274 42.10 -12.13 -18.11
N GLU A 275 41.85 -12.42 -19.39
CA GLU A 275 40.58 -12.93 -19.89
C GLU A 275 40.31 -14.29 -19.25
N GLN A 276 39.12 -14.46 -18.67
CA GLN A 276 38.54 -15.78 -18.49
C GLN A 276 37.09 -15.77 -18.95
N VAL A 277 36.86 -16.56 -20.00
CA VAL A 277 35.57 -17.06 -20.45
C VAL A 277 34.86 -17.70 -19.26
N VAL A 278 33.68 -17.19 -18.91
CA VAL A 278 32.80 -17.87 -17.94
C VAL A 278 31.42 -18.04 -18.57
N GLU A 279 31.09 -19.31 -18.76
CA GLU A 279 29.79 -19.89 -19.10
C GLU A 279 28.60 -19.15 -18.48
N LYS A 280 27.56 -18.99 -19.30
CA LYS A 280 26.20 -18.63 -18.89
C LYS A 280 25.71 -19.59 -17.80
N LYS A 281 25.78 -19.15 -16.53
CA LYS A 281 24.89 -19.67 -15.49
C LYS A 281 23.58 -18.88 -15.54
N LYS A 282 22.46 -19.61 -15.66
CA LYS A 282 21.12 -19.12 -15.31
C LYS A 282 21.20 -18.56 -13.88
N ASP A 283 21.26 -17.24 -13.74
CA ASP A 283 21.17 -16.57 -12.44
C ASP A 283 19.71 -16.68 -12.00
N THR A 284 19.39 -17.74 -11.26
CA THR A 284 18.21 -17.80 -10.40
C THR A 284 18.42 -16.77 -9.30
N SER A 285 18.18 -15.50 -9.66
CA SER A 285 18.47 -14.35 -8.83
C SER A 285 17.81 -14.52 -7.47
N SER A 286 18.63 -14.75 -6.45
CA SER A 286 18.21 -14.96 -5.06
C SER A 286 17.19 -13.92 -4.61
N LEU A 287 16.17 -14.38 -3.87
CA LEU A 287 15.09 -13.60 -3.24
C LEU A 287 15.52 -12.28 -2.57
N LYS A 288 16.79 -12.17 -2.17
CA LYS A 288 17.39 -10.96 -1.59
C LYS A 288 17.57 -9.81 -2.59
N LYS A 289 17.57 -10.06 -3.90
CA LYS A 289 17.67 -9.01 -4.95
C LYS A 289 16.31 -8.36 -5.25
N LEU A 290 15.18 -9.05 -4.99
CA LEU A 290 13.83 -8.56 -5.33
C LEU A 290 13.32 -7.39 -4.46
N PHE A 291 13.88 -7.17 -3.27
CA PHE A 291 13.42 -6.14 -2.32
C PHE A 291 14.57 -5.35 -1.70
N LYS A 292 15.49 -4.83 -2.52
CA LYS A 292 16.48 -3.87 -2.05
C LYS A 292 15.96 -2.44 -2.20
N ILE A 293 14.97 -2.07 -1.40
CA ILE A 293 14.78 -0.67 -1.02
C ILE A 293 14.93 -0.64 0.48
N ASP A 294 16.02 -0.03 0.93
CA ASP A 294 16.45 -0.04 2.31
C ASP A 294 15.33 0.43 3.26
N ASN A 295 15.14 -0.36 4.32
CA ASN A 295 14.61 0.14 5.58
C ASN A 295 15.55 1.22 6.11
N LYS A 296 15.41 2.45 5.63
CA LYS A 296 15.79 3.61 6.44
C LYS A 296 14.81 3.66 7.59
N LYS A 297 15.26 3.07 8.71
CA LYS A 297 14.74 3.24 10.06
C LYS A 297 14.32 4.70 10.25
N GLY A 298 13.04 4.93 10.46
CA GLY A 298 12.57 6.10 11.19
C GLY A 298 12.75 5.81 12.67
N ASN A 299 13.61 6.61 13.31
CA ASN A 299 13.37 6.98 14.71
C ASN A 299 12.07 7.78 14.80
#